data_AF-A0A6J8EV20-F1
#
_entry.id   AF-A0A6J8EV20-F1
#
_cell.length_a   1.000
_cell.length_b   1.000
_cell.length_c   1.000
_cell.angle_alpha   90.00
_cell.angle_beta   90.00
_cell.angle_gamma   90.00
#
_symmetry.space_group_name_H-M   'P 1'
#
loop_
_entity.id
_entity.type
_entity.pdbx_description
1 polymer ?
#
loop_
_entity_poly.entity_id
_entity_poly.type
_entity_poly.pdbx_seq_one_letter_code
_entity_poly.pdbx_strand_id
1 'polypeptide(L)'
;MVQGRRTDFLRHAYFHCFHVKIKNIGEQMIRKMNLRGCLLENQSRNLIPELPERLQCGWNMCETIIDNPEIFYRHVDNHSETFPEGNNLEHGARCEWEGCETVAKNKYKLREHLRSHTQEKVIACPTCGGLFSSRTKFVDHVKRQAGVECKYICV
;
A
#
# COMPACT_ATOMS: atom_id res chain seq x y z
N MET A 1 9.07 6.33 29.34
CA MET A 1 7.79 6.91 28.91
C MET A 1 8.05 7.65 27.61
N VAL A 2 7.71 7.05 26.46
CA VAL A 2 7.90 7.72 25.17
C VAL A 2 6.85 8.83 25.07
N GLN A 3 7.27 10.08 25.19
CA GLN A 3 6.41 11.24 24.96
C GLN A 3 6.15 11.34 23.44
N GLY A 4 5.10 10.70 22.96
CA GLY A 4 4.67 10.84 21.56
C GLY A 4 4.25 12.28 21.29
N ARG A 5 4.80 12.91 20.24
CA ARG A 5 4.37 14.22 19.80
C ARG A 5 2.94 14.11 19.25
N ARG A 6 2.15 15.17 19.33
CA ARG A 6 0.76 15.21 18.82
C ARG A 6 0.62 14.69 17.38
N THR A 7 1.64 14.95 16.55
CA THR A 7 1.75 14.50 15.16
C THR A 7 1.79 12.97 15.03
N ASP A 8 2.41 12.29 15.98
CA ASP A 8 2.59 10.83 15.97
C ASP A 8 1.23 10.14 16.19
N PHE A 9 0.43 10.68 17.11
CA PHE A 9 -0.95 10.23 17.35
C PHE A 9 -1.87 10.48 16.15
N LEU A 10 -1.77 11.66 15.51
CA LEU A 10 -2.58 11.98 14.33
C LEU A 10 -2.26 11.04 13.16
N ARG A 11 -0.98 10.79 12.90
CA ARG A 11 -0.55 9.85 11.87
C ARG A 11 -1.07 8.45 12.15
N HIS A 12 -0.95 7.98 13.39
CA HIS A 12 -1.50 6.70 13.81
C HIS A 12 -3.01 6.60 13.52
N ALA A 13 -3.79 7.64 13.86
CA ALA A 13 -5.21 7.69 13.56
C ALA A 13 -5.49 7.66 12.04
N TYR A 14 -4.74 8.42 11.23
CA TYR A 14 -4.87 8.39 9.77
C TYR A 14 -4.59 7.00 9.18
N PHE A 15 -3.56 6.31 9.70
CA PHE A 15 -3.27 4.94 9.28
C PHE A 15 -4.38 3.97 9.68
N HIS A 16 -5.06 4.15 10.82
CA HIS A 16 -6.23 3.36 11.16
C HIS A 16 -7.38 3.57 10.16
N CYS A 17 -7.69 4.82 9.81
CA CYS A 17 -8.70 5.11 8.78
C CYS A 17 -8.33 4.47 7.43
N PHE A 18 -7.07 4.63 7.01
CA PHE A 18 -6.55 4.02 5.80
C PHE A 18 -6.64 2.49 5.84
N HIS A 19 -6.23 1.86 6.95
CA HIS A 19 -6.28 0.41 7.14
C HIS A 19 -7.71 -0.13 7.05
N VAL A 20 -8.67 0.54 7.68
CA VAL A 20 -10.10 0.19 7.58
C VAL A 20 -10.58 0.28 6.12
N LYS A 21 -10.21 1.33 5.41
CA LYS A 21 -10.54 1.49 3.98
C LYS A 21 -10.03 0.32 3.14
N ILE A 22 -8.76 -0.04 3.27
CA ILE A 22 -8.17 -1.13 2.46
C ILE A 22 -8.65 -2.52 2.87
N LYS A 23 -9.10 -2.72 4.11
CA LYS A 23 -9.83 -3.93 4.54
C LYS A 23 -11.19 -4.06 3.87
N ASN A 24 -11.95 -2.95 3.79
CA ASN A 24 -13.22 -2.94 3.07
C ASN A 24 -13.00 -3.27 1.59
N ILE A 25 -11.95 -2.74 0.95
CA ILE A 25 -11.57 -3.13 -0.42
C ILE A 25 -11.32 -4.66 -0.51
N GLY A 26 -10.61 -5.23 0.46
CA GLY A 26 -10.37 -6.67 0.57
C GLY A 26 -11.67 -7.48 0.67
N GLU A 27 -12.59 -7.05 1.52
CA GLU A 27 -13.89 -7.70 1.70
C GLU A 27 -14.74 -7.66 0.43
N GLN A 28 -14.82 -6.50 -0.23
CA GLN A 28 -15.54 -6.38 -1.51
C GLN A 28 -14.95 -7.30 -2.58
N MET A 29 -13.63 -7.45 -2.60
CA MET A 29 -12.95 -8.33 -3.54
C MET A 29 -13.22 -9.82 -3.26
N ILE A 30 -13.22 -10.23 -1.98
CA ILE A 30 -13.61 -11.59 -1.57
C ILE A 30 -15.04 -11.90 -2.03
N ARG A 31 -15.98 -10.99 -1.77
CA ARG A 31 -17.39 -11.12 -2.18
C ARG A 31 -17.52 -11.20 -3.69
N LYS A 32 -16.89 -10.28 -4.44
CA LYS A 32 -16.93 -10.23 -5.91
C LYS A 32 -16.38 -11.51 -6.55
N MET A 33 -15.36 -12.11 -5.95
CA MET A 33 -14.74 -13.35 -6.46
C MET A 33 -15.32 -14.63 -5.83
N ASN A 34 -16.36 -14.51 -5.00
CA ASN A 34 -16.99 -15.61 -4.26
C ASN A 34 -15.97 -16.50 -3.50
N LEU A 35 -15.00 -15.87 -2.84
CA LEU A 35 -13.98 -16.58 -2.05
C LEU A 35 -14.49 -16.84 -0.63
N ARG A 36 -14.09 -17.97 -0.03
CA ARG A 36 -14.53 -18.39 1.31
C ARG A 36 -14.00 -17.49 2.45
N GLY A 37 -13.00 -16.67 2.19
CA GLY A 37 -12.35 -15.81 3.18
C GLY A 37 -11.15 -16.47 3.87
N CYS A 38 -10.45 -15.70 4.70
CA CYS A 38 -9.27 -16.14 5.45
C CYS A 38 -9.70 -16.70 6.82
N LEU A 39 -9.06 -17.80 7.26
CA LEU A 39 -9.32 -18.46 8.55
C LEU A 39 -8.23 -18.22 9.62
N LEU A 40 -7.20 -17.42 9.32
CA LEU A 40 -6.16 -17.10 10.31
C LEU A 40 -6.72 -16.30 11.50
N GLU A 41 -6.13 -16.52 12.67
CA GLU A 41 -6.53 -15.86 13.92
C GLU A 41 -6.49 -14.32 13.84
N ASN A 42 -7.41 -13.70 14.57
CA ASN A 42 -7.65 -12.24 14.53
C ASN A 42 -6.71 -11.41 15.42
N GLN A 43 -5.74 -12.02 16.12
CA GLN A 43 -4.92 -11.33 17.12
C GLN A 43 -4.14 -10.15 16.52
N SER A 44 -3.75 -10.23 15.25
CA SER A 44 -3.03 -9.17 14.53
C SER A 44 -3.92 -8.30 13.64
N ARG A 45 -5.25 -8.48 13.66
CA ARG A 45 -6.17 -7.81 12.75
C ARG A 45 -6.06 -6.29 12.83
N ASN A 46 -5.85 -5.75 14.02
CA ASN A 46 -5.79 -4.30 14.26
C ASN A 46 -4.38 -3.79 14.51
N LEU A 47 -3.37 -4.65 14.42
CA LEU A 47 -1.98 -4.25 14.54
C LEU A 47 -1.57 -3.56 13.25
N ILE A 48 -1.23 -2.28 13.36
CA ILE A 48 -0.57 -1.54 12.30
C ILE A 48 0.94 -1.75 12.50
N PRO A 49 1.70 -2.14 11.47
CA PRO A 49 3.16 -2.22 11.57
C PRO A 49 3.75 -0.89 12.02
N GLU A 50 4.99 -0.90 12.52
CA GLU A 50 5.70 0.34 12.81
C GLU A 50 5.68 1.26 11.58
N LEU A 51 5.14 2.46 11.80
CA LEU A 51 4.91 3.44 10.75
C LEU A 51 6.20 4.20 10.48
N PRO A 52 6.46 4.61 9.22
CA PRO A 52 7.56 5.53 8.93
C PRO A 52 7.48 6.77 9.83
N GLU A 53 8.63 7.18 10.38
CA GLU A 53 8.73 8.37 11.23
C GLU A 53 8.31 9.66 10.52
N ARG A 54 8.25 9.63 9.18
CA ARG A 54 7.70 10.70 8.33
C ARG A 54 7.31 10.15 6.97
N LEU A 55 6.20 10.64 6.42
CA LEU A 55 5.82 10.43 5.03
C LEU A 55 6.26 11.66 4.23
N GLN A 56 7.50 11.63 3.77
CA GLN A 56 8.13 12.70 3.00
C GLN A 56 8.30 12.25 1.55
N CYS A 57 7.99 13.14 0.61
CA CYS A 57 8.24 12.90 -0.80
C CYS A 57 9.75 12.94 -1.08
N GLY A 58 10.26 11.95 -1.81
CA GLY A 58 11.65 11.93 -2.28
C GLY A 58 11.81 12.40 -3.72
N TRP A 59 10.77 12.98 -4.32
CA TRP A 59 10.84 13.53 -5.67
C TRP A 59 11.73 14.77 -5.70
N ASN A 60 12.55 14.91 -6.75
CA ASN A 60 13.44 16.04 -6.91
C ASN A 60 12.69 17.37 -6.80
N MET A 61 13.21 18.31 -6.02
CA MET A 61 12.59 19.61 -5.75
C MET A 61 11.18 19.54 -5.11
N CYS A 62 10.81 18.42 -4.45
CA CYS A 62 9.56 18.27 -3.73
C CYS A 62 9.79 18.10 -2.22
N GLU A 63 9.51 19.15 -1.45
CA GLU A 63 9.70 19.15 0.01
C GLU A 63 8.43 18.77 0.79
N THR A 64 7.46 18.17 0.10
CA THR A 64 6.14 17.90 0.68
C THR A 64 6.19 16.80 1.75
N ILE A 65 5.64 17.09 2.93
CA ILE A 65 5.48 16.15 4.05
C ILE A 65 4.00 16.05 4.39
N ILE A 66 3.45 14.83 4.43
CA ILE A 66 2.00 14.61 4.60
C ILE A 66 1.74 13.47 5.59
N ASP A 67 1.15 13.76 6.75
CA ASP A 67 0.88 12.72 7.76
C ASP A 67 -0.21 11.71 7.36
N ASN A 68 -1.11 12.08 6.44
CA ASN A 68 -2.16 11.19 5.96
C ASN A 68 -1.65 10.31 4.80
N PRO A 69 -1.61 8.97 4.97
CA PRO A 69 -1.08 8.05 3.95
C PRO A 69 -1.81 8.13 2.61
N GLU A 70 -3.13 8.24 2.63
CA GLU A 70 -3.93 8.32 1.41
C GLU A 70 -3.59 9.57 0.60
N ILE A 71 -3.43 10.69 1.30
CA ILE A 71 -3.08 11.97 0.66
C ILE A 71 -1.64 11.93 0.17
N PHE A 72 -0.73 11.31 0.93
CA PHE A 72 0.66 11.10 0.54
C PHE A 72 0.80 10.27 -0.73
N TYR A 73 0.15 9.10 -0.80
CA TYR A 73 0.22 8.24 -1.99
C TYR A 73 -0.37 8.94 -3.21
N ARG A 74 -1.48 9.66 -3.06
CA ARG A 74 -2.06 10.47 -4.15
C ARG A 74 -1.14 11.60 -4.60
N HIS A 75 -0.50 12.28 -3.65
CA HIS A 75 0.48 13.32 -3.96
C HIS A 75 1.63 12.76 -4.79
N VAL A 76 2.18 11.61 -4.38
CA VAL A 76 3.28 10.96 -5.11
C VAL A 76 2.81 10.54 -6.52
N ASP A 77 1.65 9.90 -6.65
CA ASP A 77 1.07 9.53 -7.94
C ASP A 77 0.96 10.72 -8.91
N ASN A 78 0.65 11.93 -8.41
CA ASN A 78 0.49 13.13 -9.23
C ASN A 78 1.79 13.60 -9.90
N HIS A 79 2.97 13.18 -9.43
CA HIS A 79 4.21 13.47 -10.15
C HIS A 79 4.24 12.82 -11.54
N SER A 80 3.51 11.72 -11.75
CA SER A 80 3.38 11.13 -13.08
C SER A 80 2.58 12.00 -14.06
N GLU A 81 1.73 12.92 -13.57
CA GLU A 81 0.90 13.80 -14.39
C GLU A 81 1.67 14.97 -14.99
N THR A 82 2.94 15.18 -14.60
CA THR A 82 3.83 16.16 -15.24
C THR A 82 4.26 15.72 -16.65
N PHE A 83 4.07 14.44 -16.97
CA PHE A 83 4.41 13.85 -18.26
C PHE A 83 3.20 13.84 -19.21
N PRO A 84 3.43 14.00 -20.51
CA PRO A 84 2.36 14.00 -21.50
C PRO A 84 1.61 12.66 -21.57
N GLU A 85 0.36 12.73 -22.04
CA GLU A 85 -0.44 11.54 -22.36
C GLU A 85 0.18 10.74 -23.51
N GLY A 86 0.02 9.42 -23.47
CA GLY A 86 0.49 8.54 -24.53
C GLY A 86 0.95 7.19 -24.00
N ASN A 87 0.83 6.16 -24.83
CA ASN A 87 1.20 4.80 -24.44
C ASN A 87 2.71 4.53 -24.54
N ASN A 88 3.44 5.28 -25.37
CA ASN A 88 4.89 5.19 -25.52
C ASN A 88 5.44 6.61 -25.76
N LEU A 89 6.07 7.19 -24.74
CA LEU A 89 6.75 8.47 -24.84
C LEU A 89 8.13 8.26 -25.48
N GLU A 90 8.50 9.10 -26.45
CA GLU A 90 9.77 8.99 -27.17
C GLU A 90 10.99 8.95 -26.24
N HIS A 91 10.97 9.77 -25.19
CA HIS A 91 12.04 9.85 -24.18
C HIS A 91 11.72 9.08 -22.89
N GLY A 92 10.57 8.40 -22.84
CA GLY A 92 10.02 7.82 -21.62
C GLY A 92 9.60 8.87 -20.57
N ALA A 93 9.05 8.38 -19.47
CA ALA A 93 8.76 9.14 -18.26
C ALA A 93 9.80 8.76 -17.20
N ARG A 94 10.78 9.63 -16.98
CA ARG A 94 11.88 9.42 -16.03
C ARG A 94 11.37 9.63 -14.59
N CYS A 95 11.69 8.71 -13.70
CA CYS A 95 11.48 8.92 -12.28
C CYS A 95 12.53 9.91 -11.75
N GLU A 96 12.09 10.95 -11.03
CA GLU A 96 12.99 11.91 -10.39
C GLU A 96 13.07 11.70 -8.88
N TRP A 97 12.69 10.51 -8.41
CA TRP A 97 12.93 10.15 -7.02
C TRP A 97 14.43 10.07 -6.73
N GLU A 98 14.86 10.58 -5.59
CA GLU A 98 16.27 10.59 -5.19
C GLU A 98 16.89 9.18 -5.26
N GLY A 99 17.97 9.04 -6.03
CA GLY A 99 18.65 7.77 -6.24
C GLY A 99 17.93 6.76 -7.14
N CYS A 100 16.88 7.17 -7.86
CA CYS A 100 16.17 6.33 -8.82
C CYS A 100 16.56 6.65 -10.27
N GLU A 101 16.93 5.64 -11.04
CA GLU A 101 17.28 5.78 -12.45
C GLU A 101 16.21 5.21 -13.40
N THR A 102 15.04 4.83 -12.86
CA THR A 102 14.00 4.16 -13.64
C THR A 102 13.39 5.11 -14.67
N VAL A 103 13.31 4.64 -15.92
CA VAL A 103 12.57 5.30 -17.00
C VAL A 103 11.42 4.41 -17.42
N ALA A 104 10.19 4.87 -17.24
CA ALA A 104 9.00 4.17 -17.66
C ALA A 104 8.64 4.53 -19.10
N LYS A 105 7.99 3.63 -19.85
CA LYS A 105 7.56 3.91 -21.23
C LYS A 105 6.46 4.97 -21.35
N ASN A 106 5.71 5.22 -20.28
CA ASN A 106 4.63 6.21 -20.22
C ASN A 106 4.30 6.58 -18.77
N LYS A 107 3.46 7.61 -18.59
CA LYS A 107 3.07 8.08 -17.26
C LYS A 107 2.32 7.06 -16.42
N TYR A 108 1.49 6.20 -17.01
CA TYR A 108 0.77 5.15 -16.29
C TYR A 108 1.72 4.13 -15.67
N LYS A 109 2.80 3.79 -16.39
CA LYS A 109 3.86 2.92 -15.90
C LYS A 109 4.76 3.59 -14.89
N LEU A 110 5.03 4.89 -15.04
CA LEU A 110 5.69 5.66 -14.00
C LEU A 110 4.87 5.65 -12.71
N ARG A 111 3.57 5.95 -12.79
CA ARG A 111 2.65 5.91 -11.64
C ARG A 111 2.65 4.57 -10.92
N GLU A 112 2.63 3.46 -11.66
CA GLU A 112 2.76 2.13 -11.07
C GLU A 112 4.11 1.95 -10.35
N HIS A 113 5.20 2.41 -10.96
CA HIS A 113 6.55 2.38 -10.38
C HIS A 113 6.66 3.19 -9.09
N LEU A 114 6.00 4.36 -8.98
CA LEU A 114 6.11 5.22 -7.78
C LEU A 114 5.63 4.55 -6.49
N ARG A 115 4.75 3.54 -6.60
CA ARG A 115 4.35 2.71 -5.45
C ARG A 115 5.50 1.95 -4.81
N SER A 116 6.58 1.68 -5.56
CA SER A 116 7.78 1.05 -5.01
C SER A 116 8.57 1.97 -4.07
N HIS A 117 8.46 3.30 -4.24
CA HIS A 117 9.07 4.26 -3.32
C HIS A 117 8.23 4.43 -2.05
N THR A 118 6.92 4.49 -2.19
CA THR A 118 6.00 4.71 -1.07
C THR A 118 5.65 3.44 -0.28
N GLN A 119 5.99 2.26 -0.82
CA GLN A 119 5.64 0.95 -0.26
C GLN A 119 4.13 0.77 -0.04
N GLU A 120 3.32 1.47 -0.85
CA GLU A 120 1.86 1.53 -0.72
C GLU A 120 1.24 0.12 -0.63
N LYS A 121 0.36 -0.06 0.37
CA LYS A 121 -0.47 -1.25 0.52
C LYS A 121 -1.88 -0.92 0.03
N VAL A 122 -2.28 -1.56 -1.07
CA VAL A 122 -3.53 -1.21 -1.78
C VAL A 122 -4.74 -2.00 -1.30
N ILE A 123 -4.52 -3.08 -0.55
CA ILE A 123 -5.58 -3.99 -0.10
C ILE A 123 -5.14 -4.72 1.17
N ALA A 124 -6.09 -4.98 2.08
CA ALA A 124 -5.84 -5.73 3.31
C ALA A 124 -6.86 -6.84 3.52
N CYS A 125 -6.46 -7.90 4.21
CA CYS A 125 -7.36 -8.97 4.59
C CYS A 125 -8.31 -8.53 5.70
N PRO A 126 -9.64 -8.60 5.50
CA PRO A 126 -10.59 -8.18 6.52
C PRO A 126 -10.53 -9.07 7.75
N THR A 127 -10.09 -10.33 7.66
CA THR A 127 -9.95 -11.25 8.80
C THR A 127 -8.66 -10.99 9.58
N CYS A 128 -7.50 -11.33 9.02
CA CYS A 128 -6.24 -11.31 9.78
C CYS A 128 -5.51 -9.95 9.77
N GLY A 129 -5.99 -8.96 9.00
CA GLY A 129 -5.33 -7.65 8.87
C GLY A 129 -4.09 -7.63 7.98
N GLY A 130 -3.73 -8.74 7.32
CA GLY A 130 -2.58 -8.81 6.43
C GLY A 130 -2.63 -7.74 5.32
N LEU A 131 -1.51 -7.04 5.10
CA LEU A 131 -1.39 -5.94 4.14
C LEU A 131 -0.71 -6.41 2.84
N PHE A 132 -1.24 -6.02 1.68
CA PHE A 132 -0.72 -6.45 0.38
C PHE A 132 -0.53 -5.26 -0.57
N SER A 133 0.59 -5.26 -1.30
CA SER A 133 0.87 -4.28 -2.36
C SER A 133 0.22 -4.64 -3.70
N SER A 134 -0.39 -5.83 -3.84
CA SER A 134 -1.11 -6.22 -5.05
C SER A 134 -2.33 -7.09 -4.76
N ARG A 135 -3.33 -6.96 -5.65
CA ARG A 135 -4.58 -7.73 -5.61
C ARG A 135 -4.34 -9.23 -5.81
N THR A 136 -3.39 -9.61 -6.67
CA THR A 136 -3.04 -11.01 -6.92
C THR A 136 -2.50 -11.67 -5.65
N LYS A 137 -1.55 -11.02 -4.96
CA LYS A 137 -0.98 -11.55 -3.70
C LYS A 137 -2.04 -11.68 -2.60
N PHE A 138 -2.99 -10.75 -2.56
CA PHE A 138 -4.13 -10.85 -1.66
C PHE A 138 -5.03 -12.06 -1.95
N VAL A 139 -5.37 -12.30 -3.23
CA VAL A 139 -6.16 -13.49 -3.63
C VAL A 139 -5.43 -14.77 -3.28
N ASP A 140 -4.13 -14.84 -3.56
CA ASP A 140 -3.31 -16.00 -3.21
C ASP A 140 -3.33 -16.27 -1.70
N HIS A 141 -3.23 -15.20 -0.90
CA HIS A 141 -3.36 -15.28 0.55
C HIS A 141 -4.72 -15.86 0.95
N VAL A 142 -5.83 -15.29 0.47
CA VAL A 142 -7.17 -15.76 0.84
C VAL A 142 -7.37 -17.22 0.45
N LYS A 143 -6.93 -17.65 -0.74
CA LYS A 143 -7.04 -19.03 -1.18
C LYS A 143 -6.27 -20.01 -0.30
N ARG A 144 -5.03 -19.66 0.06
CA ARG A 144 -4.21 -20.49 0.97
C ARG A 144 -4.82 -20.60 2.36
N GLN A 145 -5.37 -19.49 2.87
CA GLN A 145 -5.94 -19.42 4.21
C GLN A 145 -7.41 -19.87 4.29
N ALA A 146 -8.06 -20.14 3.16
CA ALA A 146 -9.41 -20.70 3.09
C ALA A 146 -9.46 -22.23 3.27
N GLY A 147 -8.30 -22.88 3.28
CA GLY A 147 -8.16 -24.34 3.24
C GLY A 147 -7.02 -24.90 4.09
N VAL A 148 -6.63 -24.21 5.18
CA VAL A 148 -5.74 -24.82 6.18
C VAL A 148 -6.52 -25.89 6.94
N GLU A 149 -6.57 -27.10 6.40
CA GLU A 149 -6.41 -28.28 7.25
C GLU A 149 -4.97 -28.21 7.74
N CYS A 150 -4.75 -27.95 9.03
CA CYS A 150 -3.42 -28.07 9.64
C CYS A 150 -2.92 -29.52 9.47
N LYS A 151 -2.20 -29.81 8.38
CA LYS A 151 -1.54 -31.10 8.16
C LYS A 151 -0.11 -31.17 8.67
N TYR A 152 0.29 -30.25 9.55
CA TYR A 152 1.55 -30.37 10.25
C TYR A 152 1.28 -30.27 11.75
N ILE A 153 1.01 -31.44 12.34
CA ILE A 153 1.23 -31.68 13.76
C ILE A 153 2.75 -31.82 13.89
N CYS A 154 3.41 -30.92 14.62
CA CYS A 154 4.75 -31.22 15.12
C CYS A 154 4.58 -32.32 16.17
N VAL A 155 5.11 -33.50 15.85
CA VAL A 155 5.22 -34.66 16.75
C VAL A 155 6.47 -34.53 17.59
#